data_AF-A0A933JA98-F1
#
_entry.id   AF-A0A933JA98-F1
#
_cell.length_a   1.000
_cell.length_b   1.000
_cell.length_c   1.000
_cell.angle_alpha   90.00
_cell.angle_beta   90.00
_cell.angle_gamma   90.00
#
_symmetry.space_group_name_H-M   'P 1'
#
loop_
_entity.id
_entity.type
_entity.pdbx_description
1 polymer ?
#
loop_
_entity_poly.entity_id
_entity_poly.type
_entity_poly.pdbx_seq_one_letter_code
_entity_poly.pdbx_strand_id
1 'polypeptide(L)'
;ASVVASSIAVNAITLSNQITDGIIANADLAGSIDATKITNTAAVLTANTFTDAQTIKGSTLTIIAPDTVASSLWVSTSSLISHFSVSTAGYVSIQGVAGLLGNVVKITTGTTSLYTFDSTGTAHALNGWVTGGADYAEWFEKESPIKSGDVVGLDVKTGKVRKYAVGDALVGICSPNPGFTGNAPMGKSDEEMNQTYSLVGLVGQLSVDKEQVSVVDGTVFTIDKKKLGYLLANGKIWIRIH
;
A
#
# COMPACT_ATOMS: atom_id res chain seq x y z
N ALA A 1 32.39 4.87 -71.61
CA ALA A 1 31.39 4.08 -70.87
C ALA A 1 31.56 4.38 -69.39
N SER A 2 30.52 4.89 -68.74
CA SER A 2 30.52 5.21 -67.31
C SER A 2 30.26 3.94 -66.51
N VAL A 3 31.18 3.54 -65.63
CA VAL A 3 30.93 2.44 -64.68
C VAL A 3 30.28 3.05 -63.44
N VAL A 4 28.96 2.93 -63.38
CA VAL A 4 28.18 3.16 -62.16
C VAL A 4 28.40 1.93 -61.28
N ALA A 5 29.29 2.03 -60.29
CA ALA A 5 29.38 1.01 -59.25
C ALA A 5 28.31 1.27 -58.18
N SER A 6 27.09 0.80 -58.44
CA SER A 6 26.10 0.62 -57.39
C SER A 6 26.21 -0.81 -56.84
N SER A 7 26.49 -0.92 -55.54
CA SER A 7 26.63 -2.13 -54.72
C SER A 7 27.93 -2.94 -54.92
N ILE A 8 28.75 -2.97 -53.87
CA ILE A 8 29.79 -3.99 -53.69
C ILE A 8 29.07 -5.34 -53.59
N ALA A 9 29.18 -6.16 -54.63
CA ALA A 9 28.77 -7.55 -54.60
C ALA A 9 29.75 -8.34 -53.72
N VAL A 10 29.28 -8.82 -52.56
CA VAL A 10 30.02 -9.61 -51.55
C VAL A 10 30.32 -11.04 -52.04
N ASN A 11 30.46 -11.26 -53.34
CA ASN A 11 30.76 -12.58 -53.91
C ASN A 11 32.22 -12.71 -54.40
N ALA A 12 33.07 -11.73 -54.10
CA ALA A 12 34.47 -11.69 -54.53
C ALA A 12 35.48 -11.66 -53.38
N ILE A 13 35.10 -12.10 -52.17
CA ILE A 13 36.03 -12.26 -51.05
C ILE A 13 36.51 -13.71 -51.02
N THR A 14 37.32 -14.09 -51.99
CA THR A 14 37.92 -15.43 -52.09
C THR A 14 39.44 -15.44 -51.90
N LEU A 15 40.06 -14.29 -51.63
CA LEU A 15 41.49 -14.16 -51.39
C LEU A 15 41.74 -13.36 -50.10
N SER A 16 42.62 -13.91 -49.27
CA SER A 16 42.65 -13.78 -47.82
C SER A 16 42.96 -12.40 -47.21
N ASN A 17 43.02 -11.30 -47.96
CA ASN A 17 43.43 -9.99 -47.45
C ASN A 17 42.76 -8.82 -48.22
N GLN A 18 41.51 -8.44 -47.88
CA GLN A 18 40.86 -7.24 -48.44
C GLN A 18 40.39 -6.21 -47.41
N ILE A 19 40.73 -6.39 -46.13
CA ILE A 19 40.61 -5.33 -45.13
C ILE A 19 42.01 -5.01 -44.63
N THR A 20 42.77 -4.34 -45.47
CA THR A 20 44.07 -3.74 -45.10
C THR A 20 43.79 -2.32 -44.64
N ASP A 21 43.63 -2.14 -43.32
CA ASP A 21 43.65 -0.85 -42.59
C ASP A 21 42.59 0.21 -42.95
N GLY A 22 41.37 -0.20 -43.29
CA GLY A 22 40.22 0.69 -43.18
C GLY A 22 39.79 0.81 -41.72
N ILE A 23 39.97 1.97 -41.08
CA ILE A 23 39.23 2.29 -39.86
C ILE A 23 37.76 2.36 -40.25
N ILE A 24 37.01 1.30 -39.97
CA ILE A 24 35.55 1.30 -40.13
C ILE A 24 35.01 2.19 -39.02
N ALA A 25 34.56 3.39 -39.37
CA ALA A 25 33.90 4.28 -38.43
C ALA A 25 32.47 3.80 -38.18
N ASN A 26 31.88 4.22 -37.05
CA ASN A 26 30.49 3.89 -36.74
C ASN A 26 29.50 4.34 -37.84
N ALA A 27 29.85 5.40 -38.58
CA ALA A 27 29.08 5.89 -39.72
C ALA A 27 29.08 4.92 -40.92
N ASP A 28 30.15 4.13 -41.11
CA ASP A 28 30.26 3.13 -42.18
C ASP A 28 29.41 1.88 -41.89
N LEU A 29 29.09 1.65 -40.62
CA LEU A 29 28.22 0.56 -40.15
C LEU A 29 26.75 0.99 -40.05
N ALA A 30 26.48 2.29 -39.95
CA ALA A 30 25.14 2.85 -39.85
C ALA A 30 24.37 2.62 -41.17
N GLY A 31 23.38 1.73 -41.14
CA GLY A 31 22.55 1.37 -42.29
C GLY A 31 22.92 0.06 -43.00
N SER A 32 24.10 -0.54 -42.72
CA SER A 32 24.48 -1.86 -43.23
C SER A 32 24.04 -3.03 -42.34
N ILE A 33 23.65 -2.76 -41.09
CA ILE A 33 23.09 -3.75 -40.19
C ILE A 33 21.56 -3.67 -40.29
N ASP A 34 20.97 -4.67 -40.93
CA ASP A 34 19.52 -4.87 -40.95
C ASP A 34 18.99 -4.98 -39.50
N ALA A 35 18.02 -4.14 -39.15
CA ALA A 35 17.42 -4.14 -37.80
C ALA A 35 16.85 -5.51 -37.40
N THR A 36 16.46 -6.34 -38.38
CA THR A 36 15.99 -7.72 -38.15
C THR A 36 17.11 -8.69 -37.77
N LYS A 37 18.38 -8.33 -38.03
CA LYS A 37 19.58 -9.10 -37.65
C LYS A 37 20.11 -8.72 -36.27
N ILE A 38 19.64 -7.61 -35.68
CA ILE A 38 19.85 -7.28 -34.27
C ILE A 38 18.73 -7.93 -33.45
N THR A 39 18.59 -9.25 -33.57
CA THR A 39 17.65 -10.03 -32.78
C THR A 39 18.39 -10.56 -31.55
N ASN A 40 17.81 -10.36 -30.37
CA ASN A 40 18.21 -10.91 -29.07
C ASN A 40 19.40 -10.27 -28.33
N THR A 41 20.07 -9.23 -28.84
CA THR A 41 21.11 -8.53 -28.07
C THR A 41 21.14 -7.04 -28.38
N ALA A 42 20.26 -6.26 -27.76
CA ALA A 42 20.48 -4.81 -27.62
C ALA A 42 21.50 -4.59 -26.50
N ALA A 43 22.74 -5.08 -26.68
CA ALA A 43 23.86 -4.72 -25.82
C ALA A 43 24.30 -3.31 -26.20
N VAL A 44 23.58 -2.33 -25.65
CA VAL A 44 23.93 -0.91 -25.75
C VAL A 44 25.10 -0.69 -24.79
N LEU A 45 26.31 -1.08 -25.24
CA LEU A 45 27.56 -0.92 -24.50
C LEU A 45 27.89 0.57 -24.31
N THR A 46 28.29 0.88 -23.08
CA THR A 46 29.01 2.07 -22.63
C THR A 46 28.32 3.43 -22.83
N ALA A 47 27.71 3.92 -21.74
CA ALA A 47 27.21 5.29 -21.52
C ALA A 47 26.17 5.81 -22.53
N ASN A 48 24.94 5.29 -22.47
CA ASN A 48 23.88 5.72 -23.37
C ASN A 48 22.72 6.36 -22.61
N THR A 49 22.47 7.63 -22.92
CA THR A 49 21.22 8.32 -22.59
C THR A 49 20.20 7.96 -23.66
N PHE A 50 19.04 7.40 -23.28
CA PHE A 50 17.92 7.27 -24.20
C PHE A 50 17.19 8.61 -24.28
N THR A 51 17.19 9.25 -25.44
CA THR A 51 16.59 10.59 -25.65
C THR A 51 15.12 10.54 -26.07
N ASP A 52 14.64 9.36 -26.51
CA ASP A 52 13.27 9.15 -27.02
C ASP A 52 12.53 8.05 -26.25
N ALA A 53 11.22 7.95 -26.50
CA ALA A 53 10.35 6.95 -25.88
C ALA A 53 10.85 5.52 -26.15
N GLN A 54 11.14 4.81 -25.06
CA GLN A 54 11.49 3.39 -25.11
C GLN A 54 10.25 2.55 -24.82
N THR A 55 9.91 1.62 -25.72
CA THR A 55 8.83 0.64 -25.48
C THR A 55 9.44 -0.73 -25.27
N ILE A 56 9.25 -1.29 -24.07
CA ILE A 56 9.66 -2.66 -23.76
C ILE A 56 8.46 -3.58 -24.00
N LYS A 57 8.58 -4.43 -25.01
CA LYS A 57 7.59 -5.47 -25.33
C LYS A 57 8.13 -6.81 -24.84
N GLY A 58 7.70 -7.27 -23.67
CA GLY A 58 8.20 -8.47 -22.99
C GLY A 58 7.71 -8.56 -21.55
N SER A 59 8.14 -9.58 -20.79
CA SER A 59 7.60 -9.86 -19.44
C SER A 59 8.27 -9.06 -18.31
N THR A 60 9.53 -8.64 -18.44
CA THR A 60 10.27 -8.00 -17.33
C THR A 60 11.24 -6.92 -17.82
N LEU A 61 11.28 -5.78 -17.12
CA LEU A 61 12.37 -4.81 -17.13
C LEU A 61 13.12 -4.94 -15.81
N THR A 62 14.42 -5.23 -15.85
CA THR A 62 15.27 -5.26 -14.65
C THR A 62 16.24 -4.07 -14.70
N ILE A 63 16.19 -3.22 -13.67
CA ILE A 63 17.11 -2.11 -13.49
C ILE A 63 18.00 -2.44 -12.29
N ILE A 64 19.28 -2.66 -12.55
CA ILE A 64 20.30 -2.89 -11.53
C ILE A 64 21.13 -1.62 -11.43
N ALA A 65 21.17 -1.01 -10.25
CA ALA A 65 22.04 0.10 -9.98
C ALA A 65 23.12 -0.34 -8.98
N PRO A 66 24.37 0.13 -9.14
CA PRO A 66 25.39 -0.11 -8.13
C PRO A 66 24.98 0.57 -6.81
N ASP A 67 25.31 -0.02 -5.67
CA ASP A 67 24.98 0.49 -4.32
C ASP A 67 25.56 1.89 -4.01
N THR A 68 26.33 2.46 -4.94
CA THR A 68 26.95 3.78 -4.84
C THR A 68 26.11 4.93 -5.43
N VAL A 69 24.98 4.65 -6.11
CA VAL A 69 24.08 5.70 -6.63
C VAL A 69 22.80 5.80 -5.83
N ALA A 70 22.38 7.04 -5.52
CA ALA A 70 21.26 7.33 -4.61
C ALA A 70 19.87 6.90 -5.13
N SER A 71 19.76 6.55 -6.41
CA SER A 71 18.52 6.12 -7.03
C SER A 71 18.80 5.16 -8.18
N SER A 72 18.11 4.01 -8.19
CA SER A 72 18.18 3.05 -9.30
C SER A 72 17.24 3.40 -10.46
N LEU A 73 16.13 4.07 -10.16
CA LEU A 73 15.16 4.55 -11.13
C LEU A 73 14.70 5.95 -10.72
N TRP A 74 14.90 6.94 -11.60
CA TRP A 74 14.38 8.29 -11.43
C TRP A 74 13.43 8.59 -12.59
N VAL A 75 12.13 8.73 -12.29
CA VAL A 75 11.13 9.21 -13.25
C VAL A 75 10.76 10.64 -12.88
N SER A 76 11.03 11.60 -13.77
CA SER A 76 10.76 13.02 -13.54
C SER A 76 10.36 13.70 -14.83
N THR A 77 9.27 14.48 -14.80
CA THR A 77 8.89 15.40 -15.88
C THR A 77 8.42 16.74 -15.31
N SER A 78 8.35 17.78 -16.13
CA SER A 78 7.96 19.14 -15.71
C SER A 78 6.43 19.36 -15.65
N SER A 79 5.59 18.33 -15.66
CA SER A 79 4.13 18.47 -15.83
C SER A 79 3.29 17.77 -14.73
N LEU A 80 2.06 18.27 -14.54
CA LEU A 80 1.10 17.98 -13.45
C LEU A 80 0.45 16.57 -13.46
N ILE A 81 0.89 15.63 -14.29
CA ILE A 81 0.32 14.27 -14.39
C ILE A 81 1.12 13.26 -13.57
N SER A 82 0.56 12.09 -13.25
CA SER A 82 1.27 11.02 -12.53
C SER A 82 2.45 10.47 -13.34
N HIS A 83 3.65 10.41 -12.76
CA HIS A 83 4.87 10.01 -13.49
C HIS A 83 5.21 8.52 -13.34
N PHE A 84 4.71 7.87 -12.30
CA PHE A 84 4.92 6.45 -12.06
C PHE A 84 3.57 5.79 -11.75
N SER A 85 3.03 5.07 -12.73
CA SER A 85 1.80 4.28 -12.60
C SER A 85 2.14 2.82 -12.77
N VAL A 86 2.06 2.04 -11.69
CA VAL A 86 2.14 0.58 -11.74
C VAL A 86 0.71 0.05 -11.76
N SER A 87 0.14 -0.03 -12.96
CA SER A 87 -1.16 -0.65 -13.17
C SER A 87 -0.96 -2.14 -13.41
N THR A 88 -0.97 -2.91 -12.35
CA THR A 88 -0.96 -4.37 -12.43
C THR A 88 -2.28 -4.91 -11.88
N ALA A 89 -2.86 -5.92 -12.51
CA ALA A 89 -3.88 -6.76 -11.90
C ALA A 89 -3.30 -7.64 -10.75
N GLY A 90 -2.13 -7.28 -10.21
CA GLY A 90 -1.34 -8.02 -9.23
C GLY A 90 -0.62 -7.08 -8.26
N TYR A 91 0.19 -7.65 -7.37
CA TYR A 91 0.81 -6.93 -6.26
C TYR A 91 2.06 -6.14 -6.65
N VAL A 92 2.19 -4.93 -6.11
CA VAL A 92 3.45 -4.17 -6.10
C VAL A 92 4.17 -4.47 -4.79
N SER A 93 5.40 -4.98 -4.86
CA SER A 93 6.23 -5.21 -3.69
C SER A 93 7.29 -4.13 -3.57
N ILE A 94 7.42 -3.53 -2.39
CA ILE A 94 8.54 -2.67 -2.00
C ILE A 94 9.23 -3.38 -0.83
N GLN A 95 10.36 -4.02 -1.11
CA GLN A 95 11.10 -4.77 -0.12
C GLN A 95 12.27 -3.92 0.40
N GLY A 96 12.20 -3.54 1.68
CA GLY A 96 13.36 -3.02 2.39
C GLY A 96 14.35 -4.15 2.70
N VAL A 97 15.63 -3.83 2.77
CA VAL A 97 16.65 -4.78 3.29
C VAL A 97 16.50 -4.87 4.80
N ALA A 98 16.31 -6.08 5.33
CA ALA A 98 16.21 -6.31 6.76
C ALA A 98 17.44 -5.78 7.49
N GLY A 99 17.23 -5.05 8.60
CA GLY A 99 18.31 -4.50 9.44
C GLY A 99 18.80 -3.10 9.07
N LEU A 100 18.31 -2.50 7.97
CA LEU A 100 18.55 -1.09 7.70
C LEU A 100 17.51 -0.22 8.43
N LEU A 101 18.01 0.75 9.21
CA LEU A 101 17.19 1.78 9.84
C LEU A 101 16.74 2.77 8.76
N GLY A 102 15.43 2.95 8.59
CA GLY A 102 14.90 3.93 7.64
C GLY A 102 13.47 3.65 7.18
N ASN A 103 12.99 4.53 6.30
CA ASN A 103 11.66 4.42 5.70
C ASN A 103 11.69 3.42 4.54
N VAL A 104 10.80 2.43 4.57
CA VAL A 104 10.54 1.52 3.46
C VAL A 104 9.68 2.22 2.41
N VAL A 105 8.73 3.06 2.85
CA VAL A 105 7.91 3.90 1.98
C VAL A 105 7.90 5.32 2.54
N LYS A 106 8.14 6.31 1.67
CA LYS A 106 8.14 7.74 2.02
C LYS A 106 7.43 8.55 0.94
N ILE A 107 6.38 9.27 1.33
CA ILE A 107 5.70 10.27 0.49
C ILE A 107 6.17 11.65 0.95
N THR A 108 6.71 12.47 0.05
CA THR A 108 7.33 13.76 0.39
C THR A 108 7.00 14.85 -0.63
N THR A 109 6.97 16.11 -0.21
CA THR A 109 6.90 17.30 -1.08
C THR A 109 8.28 17.95 -1.22
N GLY A 110 9.30 17.14 -1.51
CA GLY A 110 10.71 17.57 -1.48
C GLY A 110 11.27 17.50 -0.07
N THR A 111 11.15 18.59 0.70
CA THR A 111 11.74 18.70 2.05
C THR A 111 10.88 18.13 3.17
N THR A 112 9.59 17.91 2.93
CA THR A 112 8.62 17.54 3.97
C THR A 112 8.05 16.16 3.73
N SER A 113 8.26 15.25 4.68
CA SER A 113 7.63 13.93 4.67
C SER A 113 6.14 14.07 5.04
N LEU A 114 5.24 13.68 4.14
CA LEU A 114 3.80 13.66 4.40
C LEU A 114 3.38 12.38 5.11
N TYR A 115 3.88 11.24 4.62
CA TYR A 115 3.61 9.91 5.17
C TYR A 115 4.87 9.06 5.10
N THR A 116 5.16 8.32 6.16
CA THR A 116 6.27 7.36 6.16
C THR A 116 5.85 6.06 6.80
N PHE A 117 6.35 4.96 6.23
CA PHE A 117 6.28 3.63 6.81
C PHE A 117 7.72 3.16 6.97
N ASP A 118 8.14 2.95 8.21
CA ASP A 118 9.51 2.56 8.51
C ASP A 118 9.70 1.05 8.59
N SER A 119 10.96 0.63 8.65
CA SER A 119 11.33 -0.79 8.73
C SER A 119 10.96 -1.46 10.05
N THR A 120 10.47 -0.71 11.05
CA THR A 120 9.98 -1.23 12.32
C THR A 120 8.48 -1.53 12.29
N GLY A 121 7.80 -1.20 11.19
CA GLY A 121 6.34 -1.30 11.07
C GLY A 121 5.60 -0.07 11.61
N THR A 122 6.32 1.01 11.91
CA THR A 122 5.70 2.26 12.38
C THR A 122 5.26 3.11 11.18
N ALA A 123 4.03 3.60 11.27
CA ALA A 123 3.46 4.53 10.30
C ALA A 123 3.38 5.94 10.90
N HIS A 124 3.87 6.93 10.14
CA HIS A 124 3.79 8.34 10.52
C HIS A 124 3.01 9.13 9.46
N ALA A 125 2.30 10.15 9.92
CA ALA A 125 1.69 11.17 9.10
C ALA A 125 2.11 12.55 9.64
N LEU A 126 2.32 13.52 8.75
CA LEU A 126 2.60 14.90 9.13
C LEU A 126 1.41 15.52 9.91
N ASN A 127 0.20 15.14 9.51
CA ASN A 127 -1.06 15.53 10.15
C ASN A 127 -1.74 14.28 10.74
N GLY A 128 -3.05 14.36 10.99
CA GLY A 128 -3.85 13.20 11.38
C GLY A 128 -4.19 12.26 10.23
N TRP A 129 -4.53 11.03 10.59
CA TRP A 129 -5.20 10.09 9.69
C TRP A 129 -6.70 10.38 9.68
N VAL A 130 -7.27 10.56 8.49
CA VAL A 130 -8.72 10.73 8.33
C VAL A 130 -9.32 9.40 7.91
N THR A 131 -10.26 8.90 8.70
CA THR A 131 -10.89 7.59 8.54
C THR A 131 -12.39 7.74 8.30
N GLY A 132 -13.03 6.71 7.75
CA GLY A 132 -14.49 6.72 7.54
C GLY A 132 -15.31 6.50 8.83
N GLY A 133 -14.71 5.89 9.84
CA GLY A 133 -15.30 5.66 11.17
C GLY A 133 -15.04 6.80 12.16
N ALA A 134 -15.82 6.85 13.23
CA ALA A 134 -15.82 7.94 14.22
C ALA A 134 -15.55 7.47 15.66
N ASP A 135 -14.99 6.27 15.81
CA ASP A 135 -14.67 5.62 17.09
C ASP A 135 -13.35 4.87 17.03
N TYR A 136 -12.78 4.67 18.21
CA TYR A 136 -11.70 3.72 18.46
C TYR A 136 -12.29 2.46 19.08
N ALA A 137 -12.00 1.31 18.48
CA ALA A 137 -12.47 0.02 18.92
C ALA A 137 -11.31 -0.96 19.12
N GLU A 138 -11.50 -1.93 19.99
CA GLU A 138 -10.55 -3.04 20.17
C GLU A 138 -11.24 -4.38 19.95
N TRP A 139 -10.46 -5.37 19.52
CA TRP A 139 -10.93 -6.75 19.44
C TRP A 139 -10.91 -7.40 20.82
N PHE A 140 -12.04 -7.98 21.20
CA PHE A 140 -12.21 -8.75 22.43
C PHE A 140 -12.70 -10.16 22.12
N GLU A 141 -12.20 -11.16 22.84
CA GLU A 141 -12.76 -12.52 22.79
C GLU A 141 -14.20 -12.52 23.31
N LYS A 142 -15.11 -13.17 22.59
CA LYS A 142 -16.51 -13.28 22.98
C LYS A 142 -16.92 -14.69 23.36
N GLU A 143 -17.90 -14.80 24.24
CA GLU A 143 -18.51 -16.07 24.65
C GLU A 143 -19.91 -16.30 24.07
N SER A 144 -20.50 -15.28 23.44
CA SER A 144 -21.80 -15.35 22.77
C SER A 144 -21.80 -14.50 21.50
N PRO A 145 -22.74 -14.72 20.56
CA PRO A 145 -22.96 -13.79 19.46
C PRO A 145 -23.22 -12.36 19.95
N ILE A 146 -22.62 -11.39 19.27
CA ILE A 146 -22.78 -9.95 19.50
C ILE A 146 -22.94 -9.32 18.11
N LYS A 147 -24.00 -8.56 17.90
CA LYS A 147 -24.23 -7.81 16.64
C LYS A 147 -23.82 -6.35 16.80
N SER A 148 -23.56 -5.68 15.68
CA SER A 148 -23.27 -4.25 15.68
C SER A 148 -24.37 -3.45 16.39
N GLY A 149 -23.97 -2.49 17.21
CA GLY A 149 -24.85 -1.68 18.04
C GLY A 149 -25.29 -2.32 19.36
N ASP A 150 -25.00 -3.60 19.61
CA ASP A 150 -25.21 -4.17 20.94
C ASP A 150 -24.37 -3.43 21.99
N VAL A 151 -24.95 -3.20 23.17
CA VAL A 151 -24.18 -2.81 24.36
C VAL A 151 -23.41 -4.04 24.82
N VAL A 152 -22.12 -3.85 25.10
CA VAL A 152 -21.19 -4.94 25.40
C VAL A 152 -20.74 -4.87 26.85
N GLY A 153 -20.88 -6.01 27.53
CA GLY A 153 -20.39 -6.23 28.89
C GLY A 153 -19.26 -7.25 28.91
N LEU A 154 -18.40 -7.15 29.92
CA LEU A 154 -17.40 -8.15 30.27
C LEU A 154 -17.98 -9.06 31.35
N ASP A 155 -18.06 -10.36 31.09
CA ASP A 155 -18.30 -11.34 32.14
C ASP A 155 -17.00 -11.48 32.95
N VAL A 156 -17.00 -10.94 34.16
CA VAL A 156 -15.82 -10.94 35.05
C VAL A 156 -15.38 -12.34 35.48
N LYS A 157 -16.21 -13.37 35.30
CA LYS A 157 -15.86 -14.76 35.61
C LYS A 157 -15.04 -15.41 34.51
N THR A 158 -15.35 -15.11 33.25
CA THR A 158 -14.69 -15.70 32.08
C THR A 158 -13.63 -14.78 31.48
N GLY A 159 -13.71 -13.48 31.75
CA GLY A 159 -12.87 -12.46 31.11
C GLY A 159 -13.24 -12.22 29.64
N LYS A 160 -14.39 -12.70 29.18
CA LYS A 160 -14.86 -12.57 27.78
C LYS A 160 -15.99 -11.58 27.67
N VAL A 161 -16.10 -10.96 26.49
CA VAL A 161 -17.20 -10.05 26.20
C VAL A 161 -18.44 -10.79 25.74
N ARG A 162 -19.59 -10.19 26.02
CA ARG A 162 -20.91 -10.65 25.58
C ARG A 162 -21.85 -9.47 25.43
N LYS A 163 -23.05 -9.74 24.92
CA LYS A 163 -24.15 -8.79 25.01
C LYS A 163 -24.41 -8.47 26.48
N TYR A 164 -24.46 -7.18 26.80
CA TYR A 164 -24.49 -6.68 28.17
C TYR A 164 -25.65 -7.29 28.98
N ALA A 165 -25.31 -7.87 30.13
CA ALA A 165 -26.25 -8.31 31.14
C ALA A 165 -26.09 -7.49 32.43
N VAL A 166 -27.16 -7.45 33.23
CA VAL A 166 -27.13 -6.79 34.54
C VAL A 166 -26.02 -7.42 35.39
N GLY A 167 -25.15 -6.56 35.93
CA GLY A 167 -23.99 -6.99 36.73
C GLY A 167 -22.67 -7.09 35.96
N ASP A 168 -22.68 -7.06 34.62
CA ASP A 168 -21.44 -7.05 33.83
C ASP A 168 -20.65 -5.75 34.05
N ALA A 169 -19.33 -5.81 33.89
CA ALA A 169 -18.54 -4.60 33.73
C ALA A 169 -18.83 -4.01 32.35
N LEU A 170 -19.25 -2.74 32.29
CA LEU A 170 -19.57 -2.08 31.03
C LEU A 170 -18.29 -1.85 30.22
N VAL A 171 -18.24 -2.34 28.99
CA VAL A 171 -17.05 -2.21 28.12
C VAL A 171 -17.28 -1.17 27.03
N GLY A 172 -18.40 -1.28 26.30
CA GLY A 172 -18.59 -0.48 25.10
C GLY A 172 -19.80 -0.86 24.27
N ILE A 173 -19.73 -0.53 22.98
CA ILE A 173 -20.76 -0.85 21.98
C ILE A 173 -20.08 -1.60 20.84
N CYS A 174 -20.67 -2.69 20.34
CA CYS A 174 -20.12 -3.40 19.19
C CYS A 174 -20.10 -2.48 17.95
N SER A 175 -18.91 -2.16 17.45
CA SER A 175 -18.69 -1.16 16.40
C SER A 175 -18.84 -1.79 15.01
N PRO A 176 -19.68 -1.24 14.12
CA PRO A 176 -19.79 -1.72 12.74
C PRO A 176 -18.65 -1.23 11.83
N ASN A 177 -18.07 -0.07 12.13
CA ASN A 177 -17.10 0.59 11.24
C ASN A 177 -16.24 1.59 12.03
N PRO A 178 -15.30 1.11 12.87
CA PRO A 178 -14.43 1.99 13.64
C PRO A 178 -13.46 2.76 12.73
N GLY A 179 -13.02 3.91 13.20
CA GLY A 179 -11.97 4.69 12.54
C GLY A 179 -10.61 4.04 12.76
N PHE A 180 -10.38 3.56 13.98
CA PHE A 180 -9.15 2.87 14.37
C PHE A 180 -9.48 1.59 15.13
N THR A 181 -8.73 0.53 14.84
CA THR A 181 -8.83 -0.75 15.51
C THR A 181 -7.54 -1.07 16.25
N GLY A 182 -7.68 -1.49 17.50
CA GLY A 182 -6.59 -1.98 18.33
C GLY A 182 -6.72 -3.48 18.62
N ASN A 183 -5.62 -4.07 19.08
CA ASN A 183 -5.57 -5.43 19.62
C ASN A 183 -6.06 -6.53 18.65
N ALA A 184 -5.89 -6.35 17.33
CA ALA A 184 -6.23 -7.38 16.35
C ALA A 184 -5.28 -8.59 16.50
N PRO A 185 -5.79 -9.81 16.82
CA PRO A 185 -4.96 -11.00 16.88
C PRO A 185 -4.35 -11.31 15.51
N MET A 186 -3.02 -11.37 15.45
CA MET A 186 -2.30 -11.68 14.22
C MET A 186 -2.49 -13.15 13.81
N GLY A 187 -2.61 -13.39 12.50
CA GLY A 187 -2.65 -14.75 11.93
C GLY A 187 -4.02 -15.45 11.99
N LYS A 188 -5.07 -14.77 12.45
CA LYS A 188 -6.45 -15.26 12.36
C LYS A 188 -7.11 -14.81 11.06
N SER A 189 -7.90 -15.70 10.48
CA SER A 189 -8.77 -15.37 9.35
C SER A 189 -9.96 -14.50 9.78
N ASP A 190 -10.57 -13.78 8.85
CA ASP A 190 -11.79 -12.99 9.10
C ASP A 190 -12.92 -13.87 9.66
N GLU A 191 -13.03 -15.12 9.21
CA GLU A 191 -14.01 -16.09 9.71
C GLU A 191 -13.77 -16.42 11.19
N GLU A 192 -12.53 -16.72 11.59
CA GLU A 192 -12.17 -16.96 12.99
C GLU A 192 -12.40 -15.73 13.86
N MET A 193 -12.04 -14.54 13.35
CA MET A 193 -12.29 -13.27 14.01
C MET A 193 -13.79 -13.06 14.25
N ASN A 194 -14.62 -13.30 13.24
CA ASN A 194 -16.07 -13.16 13.34
C ASN A 194 -16.73 -14.20 14.27
N GLN A 195 -16.14 -15.39 14.41
CA GLN A 195 -16.67 -16.43 15.29
C GLN A 195 -16.29 -16.22 16.76
N THR A 196 -15.03 -15.84 17.02
CA THR A 196 -14.45 -15.87 18.38
C THR A 196 -14.18 -14.49 18.98
N TYR A 197 -14.25 -13.42 18.19
CA TYR A 197 -14.03 -12.05 18.64
C TYR A 197 -15.19 -11.12 18.30
N SER A 198 -15.24 -9.97 18.97
CA SER A 198 -16.09 -8.83 18.64
C SER A 198 -15.26 -7.56 18.70
N LEU A 199 -15.57 -6.63 17.79
CA LEU A 199 -14.93 -5.33 17.71
C LEU A 199 -15.76 -4.34 18.52
N VAL A 200 -15.23 -3.90 19.67
CA VAL A 200 -15.98 -3.11 20.65
C VAL A 200 -15.44 -1.70 20.68
N GLY A 201 -16.28 -0.73 20.32
CA GLY A 201 -15.99 0.69 20.42
C GLY A 201 -15.92 1.14 21.88
N LEU A 202 -14.82 1.79 22.25
CA LEU A 202 -14.51 2.21 23.62
C LEU A 202 -14.67 3.73 23.80
N VAL A 203 -14.44 4.48 22.71
CA VAL A 203 -14.56 5.94 22.66
C VAL A 203 -14.97 6.38 21.26
N GLY A 204 -15.86 7.36 21.16
CA GLY A 204 -16.28 7.95 19.89
C GLY A 204 -17.79 8.00 19.70
N GLN A 205 -18.23 8.11 18.44
CA GLN A 205 -19.65 8.25 18.08
C GLN A 205 -20.20 6.97 17.45
N LEU A 206 -21.03 6.24 18.19
CA LEU A 206 -21.53 4.93 17.83
C LEU A 206 -23.06 4.89 17.73
N SER A 207 -23.57 4.07 16.82
CA SER A 207 -24.97 3.68 16.82
C SER A 207 -25.19 2.60 17.88
N VAL A 208 -26.31 2.66 18.61
CA VAL A 208 -26.68 1.63 19.60
C VAL A 208 -28.03 1.03 19.27
N ASP A 209 -28.22 -0.22 19.66
CA ASP A 209 -29.53 -0.85 19.74
C ASP A 209 -30.35 -0.17 20.83
N LYS A 210 -31.38 0.57 20.41
CA LYS A 210 -32.22 1.38 21.29
C LYS A 210 -33.01 0.54 22.30
N GLU A 211 -33.20 -0.75 22.04
CA GLU A 211 -33.87 -1.67 22.97
C GLU A 211 -33.02 -1.99 24.21
N GLN A 212 -31.71 -1.71 24.16
CA GLN A 212 -30.76 -2.03 25.24
C GLN A 212 -30.44 -0.84 26.14
N VAL A 213 -30.99 0.33 25.82
CA VAL A 213 -30.67 1.58 26.50
C VAL A 213 -31.92 2.39 26.85
N SER A 214 -31.77 3.29 27.80
CA SER A 214 -32.75 4.34 28.08
C SER A 214 -32.09 5.71 28.00
N VAL A 215 -32.83 6.71 27.55
CA VAL A 215 -32.35 8.09 27.45
C VAL A 215 -33.12 8.95 28.43
N VAL A 216 -32.40 9.67 29.31
CA VAL A 216 -32.96 10.62 30.27
C VAL A 216 -32.15 11.90 30.18
N ASP A 217 -32.80 13.01 29.83
CA ASP A 217 -32.18 14.33 29.68
C ASP A 217 -30.90 14.32 28.82
N GLY A 218 -30.94 13.60 27.69
CA GLY A 218 -29.83 13.44 26.75
C GLY A 218 -28.72 12.51 27.21
N THR A 219 -28.76 12.00 28.45
CA THR A 219 -27.83 10.98 28.94
C THR A 219 -28.37 9.59 28.62
N VAL A 220 -27.50 8.71 28.11
CA VAL A 220 -27.86 7.34 27.77
C VAL A 220 -27.38 6.38 28.85
N PHE A 221 -28.27 5.48 29.27
CA PHE A 221 -28.05 4.51 30.32
C PHE A 221 -28.32 3.09 29.85
N THR A 222 -27.61 2.12 30.42
CA THR A 222 -27.90 0.69 30.31
C THR A 222 -29.20 0.32 31.06
N ILE A 223 -29.66 -0.93 30.89
CA ILE A 223 -30.83 -1.48 31.56
C ILE A 223 -30.76 -1.41 33.11
N ASP A 224 -29.56 -1.46 33.69
CA ASP A 224 -29.29 -1.32 35.13
C ASP A 224 -28.82 0.09 35.53
N LYS A 225 -29.10 1.09 34.70
CA LYS A 225 -28.86 2.52 34.97
C LYS A 225 -27.37 2.92 35.08
N LYS A 226 -26.44 2.12 34.55
CA LYS A 226 -25.06 2.58 34.34
C LYS A 226 -25.02 3.55 33.18
N LYS A 227 -24.28 4.66 33.35
CA LYS A 227 -24.11 5.66 32.30
C LYS A 227 -23.28 5.08 31.17
N LEU A 228 -23.81 5.12 29.95
CA LEU A 228 -23.12 4.69 28.73
C LEU A 228 -22.50 5.87 27.98
N GLY A 229 -23.20 7.01 27.91
CA GLY A 229 -22.75 8.15 27.13
C GLY A 229 -23.83 9.22 27.00
N TYR A 230 -23.76 9.99 25.92
CA TYR A 230 -24.68 11.08 25.61
C TYR A 230 -25.25 10.95 24.20
N LEU A 231 -26.56 11.15 24.05
CA LEU A 231 -27.22 11.17 22.76
C LEU A 231 -26.85 12.45 22.01
N LEU A 232 -26.36 12.31 20.80
CA LEU A 232 -26.01 13.43 19.92
C LEU A 232 -27.16 13.78 18.98
N ALA A 233 -27.12 15.00 18.43
CA ALA A 233 -28.12 15.48 17.47
C ALA A 233 -28.23 14.62 16.21
N ASN A 234 -27.16 13.92 15.82
CA ASN A 234 -27.15 12.98 14.68
C ASN A 234 -27.75 11.60 15.02
N GLY A 235 -28.30 11.41 16.23
CA GLY A 235 -28.91 10.17 16.69
C GLY A 235 -27.92 9.10 17.15
N LYS A 236 -26.61 9.35 17.05
CA LYS A 236 -25.56 8.49 17.63
C LYS A 236 -25.35 8.80 19.10
N ILE A 237 -24.60 7.93 19.77
CA ILE A 237 -24.14 8.12 21.13
C ILE A 237 -22.67 8.46 21.11
N TRP A 238 -22.30 9.54 21.81
CA TRP A 238 -20.92 9.75 22.20
C TRP A 238 -20.62 8.96 23.47
N ILE A 239 -19.72 7.99 23.35
CA ILE A 239 -19.22 7.21 24.49
C ILE A 239 -17.78 7.60 24.83
N ARG A 240 -17.47 7.49 26.11
CA ARG A 240 -16.13 7.61 26.67
C ARG A 240 -16.11 6.79 27.95
N ILE A 241 -15.80 5.50 27.82
CA ILE A 241 -15.86 4.56 28.94
C ILE A 241 -14.46 4.49 29.56
N HIS A 242 -14.34 5.05 30.77
CA HIS A 242 -13.15 5.03 31.62
C HIS A 242 -13.59 4.85 33.08
#